data_AF-A0A0M0BME2-F1
#
_entry.id   AF-A0A0M0BME2-F1
#
_cell.length_a   1.000
_cell.length_b   1.000
_cell.length_c   1.000
_cell.angle_alpha   90.00
_cell.angle_beta   90.00
_cell.angle_gamma   90.00
#
_symmetry.space_group_name_H-M   'P 1'
#
loop_
_entity.id
_entity.type
_entity.pdbx_description
1 polymer ?
#
loop_
_entity_poly.entity_id
_entity_poly.type
_entity_poly.pdbx_seq_one_letter_code
_entity_poly.pdbx_strand_id
1 'polypeptide(L)'
;MMGVPDAVFYLVVVLSTIGLVVLHFRPVWNRVVNETKRILGCLRAPRLHRALVGSLLCGVLITVFTGGIWNPPDASTIGATYYGHPLVWRVVLSTITRSTEYDFLNFTMDTLFWMIVAFATWFVWRKIAVPHRQTSKSPA
;
A
#
# COMPACT_ATOMS: atom_id res chain seq x y z
N MET A 1 14.69 57.61 6.41
CA MET A 1 13.74 56.49 6.22
C MET A 1 14.52 55.35 5.60
N MET A 2 14.97 54.37 6.38
CA MET A 2 15.69 53.20 5.83
C MET A 2 14.64 52.17 5.41
N GLY A 3 14.36 52.12 4.11
CA GLY A 3 13.48 51.11 3.51
C GLY A 3 14.15 49.76 3.55
N VAL A 4 13.69 48.89 4.46
CA VAL A 4 14.02 47.46 4.38
C VAL A 4 13.45 46.97 3.04
N PRO A 5 14.26 46.31 2.18
CA PRO A 5 13.76 45.79 0.92
C PRO A 5 12.64 44.78 1.19
N ASP A 6 11.49 44.92 0.54
CA ASP A 6 10.31 44.04 0.73
C ASP A 6 10.68 42.55 0.69
N ALA A 7 11.63 42.18 -0.16
CA ALA A 7 12.16 40.82 -0.25
C ALA A 7 12.71 40.27 1.08
N VAL A 8 13.38 41.11 1.88
CA VAL A 8 13.93 40.71 3.19
C VAL A 8 12.81 40.44 4.19
N PHE A 9 11.75 41.25 4.17
CA PHE A 9 10.59 41.06 5.03
C PHE A 9 9.88 39.73 4.72
N TYR A 10 9.59 39.45 3.44
CA TYR A 10 8.97 38.18 3.04
C TYR A 10 9.86 36.98 3.36
N LEU A 11 11.17 37.10 3.19
CA LEU A 11 12.11 36.03 3.50
C LEU A 11 12.07 35.69 5.00
N VAL A 12 12.06 36.71 5.88
CA VAL A 12 11.94 36.50 7.33
C VAL A 12 10.60 35.86 7.70
N VAL A 13 9.50 36.30 7.08
CA VAL A 13 8.17 35.71 7.31
C VAL A 13 8.15 34.25 6.90
N VAL A 14 8.63 33.92 5.71
CA VAL A 14 8.68 32.53 5.21
C VAL A 14 9.55 31.66 6.12
N LEU A 15 10.73 32.13 6.52
CA LEU A 15 11.61 31.39 7.41
C LEU A 15 10.99 31.18 8.80
N SER A 16 10.32 32.19 9.35
CA SER A 16 9.64 32.08 10.65
C SER A 16 8.47 31.09 10.60
N THR A 17 7.71 31.10 9.50
CA THR A 17 6.56 30.20 9.30
C THR A 17 7.03 28.76 9.15
N ILE A 18 8.04 28.51 8.31
CA ILE A 18 8.64 27.18 8.15
C ILE A 18 9.25 26.71 9.47
N GLY A 19 9.96 27.59 10.18
CA GLY A 19 10.56 27.30 11.48
C GLY A 19 9.52 26.86 12.51
N LEU A 20 8.41 27.59 12.61
CA LEU A 20 7.28 27.27 13.49
C LEU A 20 6.63 25.93 13.12
N VAL A 21 6.39 25.69 11.83
CA VAL A 21 5.82 24.41 11.36
C VAL A 21 6.76 23.26 11.75
N VAL A 22 8.06 23.37 11.46
CA VAL A 22 9.03 22.31 11.79
C VAL A 22 9.12 22.10 13.30
N LEU A 23 9.10 23.16 14.11
CA LEU A 23 9.23 23.06 15.56
C LEU A 23 7.94 22.53 16.21
N HIS A 24 6.77 22.92 15.69
CA HIS A 24 5.47 22.45 16.16
C HIS A 24 5.25 20.97 15.86
N PHE A 25 5.65 20.51 14.67
CA PHE A 25 5.53 19.11 14.26
C PHE A 25 6.75 18.25 14.64
N ARG A 26 7.76 18.82 15.30
CA ARG A 26 8.94 18.08 15.80
C ARG A 26 8.60 16.82 16.63
N PRO A 27 7.65 16.85 17.59
CA PRO A 27 7.26 15.63 18.32
C PRO A 27 6.60 14.58 17.42
N VAL A 28 5.86 15.01 16.39
CA VAL A 28 5.26 14.12 15.39
C VAL A 28 6.35 13.52 14.51
N TRP A 29 7.31 14.31 14.05
CA TRP A 29 8.42 13.85 13.22
C TRP A 29 9.29 12.82 13.93
N ASN A 30 9.60 13.05 15.21
CA ASN A 30 10.36 12.09 16.00
C ASN A 30 9.61 10.77 16.18
N ARG A 31 8.28 10.80 16.31
CA ARG A 31 7.44 9.61 16.37
C ARG A 31 7.43 8.86 15.04
N VAL A 32 7.28 9.57 13.92
CA VAL A 32 7.34 8.98 12.57
C VAL A 32 8.70 8.36 12.33
N VAL A 33 9.81 9.08 12.54
CA VAL A 33 11.17 8.57 12.32
C VAL A 33 11.46 7.32 13.15
N ASN A 34 11.00 7.26 14.40
CA ASN A 34 11.22 6.09 15.24
C ASN A 34 10.40 4.87 14.79
N GLU A 35 9.15 5.07 14.35
CA GLU A 35 8.35 4.00 13.76
C GLU A 35 8.91 3.54 12.41
N THR A 36 9.37 4.46 11.56
CA THR A 36 10.04 4.11 10.30
C THR A 36 11.32 3.32 10.56
N LYS A 37 12.13 3.68 11.55
CA LYS A 37 13.33 2.91 11.95
C LYS A 37 12.97 1.52 12.49
N ARG A 38 11.87 1.37 13.24
CA ARG A 38 11.37 0.07 13.69
C ARG A 38 10.93 -0.82 12.53
N ILE A 39 10.23 -0.25 11.55
CA ILE A 39 9.79 -0.94 10.34
C ILE A 39 11.01 -1.33 9.49
N LEU A 40 11.97 -0.43 9.32
CA LEU A 40 13.22 -0.68 8.58
C LEU A 40 14.09 -1.75 9.27
N GLY A 41 14.14 -1.76 10.61
CA GLY A 41 14.77 -2.83 11.38
C GLY A 41 14.06 -4.18 11.20
N CYS A 42 12.74 -4.18 11.04
CA CYS A 42 11.98 -5.38 10.70
C CYS A 42 12.24 -5.85 9.25
N LEU A 43 12.54 -4.94 8.30
CA LEU A 43 12.88 -5.25 6.90
C LEU A 43 14.15 -6.10 6.78
N ARG A 44 15.05 -5.98 7.74
CA ARG A 44 16.26 -6.82 7.81
C ARG A 44 16.01 -8.23 8.37
N ALA A 45 14.83 -8.51 8.91
CA ALA A 45 14.53 -9.83 9.46
C ALA A 45 14.24 -10.85 8.35
N PRO A 46 14.80 -12.07 8.42
CA PRO A 46 14.52 -13.11 7.44
C PRO A 46 13.04 -13.55 7.41
N ARG A 47 12.23 -13.15 8.40
CA ARG A 47 10.79 -13.39 8.40
C ARG A 47 10.01 -12.37 7.59
N LEU A 48 10.51 -11.14 7.44
CA LEU A 48 9.79 -10.10 6.70
C LEU A 48 9.98 -10.26 5.19
N HIS A 49 11.16 -10.64 4.70
CA HIS A 49 11.32 -10.91 3.26
C HIS A 49 10.41 -12.06 2.81
N ARG A 50 10.28 -13.14 3.60
CA ARG A 50 9.37 -14.25 3.29
C ARG A 50 7.93 -13.81 3.24
N ALA A 51 7.53 -12.91 4.15
CA ALA A 51 6.19 -12.35 4.14
C ALA A 51 5.94 -11.43 2.95
N LEU A 52 6.92 -10.60 2.56
CA LEU A 52 6.84 -9.74 1.39
C LEU A 52 6.73 -10.57 0.10
N VAL A 53 7.63 -11.55 -0.08
CA VAL A 53 7.59 -12.49 -1.22
C VAL A 53 6.27 -13.28 -1.22
N GLY A 54 5.84 -13.77 -0.07
CA GLY A 54 4.56 -14.46 0.09
C GLY A 54 3.37 -13.58 -0.28
N SER A 55 3.36 -12.32 0.16
CA SER A 55 2.29 -11.36 -0.16
C SER A 55 2.28 -10.97 -1.63
N LEU A 56 3.44 -10.85 -2.27
CA LEU A 56 3.57 -10.61 -3.70
C LEU A 56 2.99 -11.78 -4.50
N LEU A 57 3.42 -13.01 -4.18
CA LEU A 57 2.92 -14.22 -4.83
C LEU A 57 1.41 -14.37 -4.62
N CYS A 58 0.93 -14.15 -3.40
CA CYS A 58 -0.49 -14.20 -3.07
C CYS A 58 -1.30 -13.14 -3.84
N GLY A 59 -0.81 -11.90 -3.91
CA GLY A 59 -1.46 -10.82 -4.64
C GLY A 59 -1.58 -11.12 -6.14
N VAL A 60 -0.51 -11.63 -6.77
CA VAL A 60 -0.52 -12.05 -8.17
C VAL A 60 -1.50 -13.20 -8.39
N LEU A 61 -1.46 -14.23 -7.54
CA LEU A 61 -2.34 -15.39 -7.66
C LEU A 61 -3.82 -15.01 -7.53
N ILE A 62 -4.18 -14.18 -6.55
CA ILE A 62 -5.55 -13.70 -6.37
C ILE A 62 -5.98 -12.85 -7.58
N THR A 63 -5.11 -11.98 -8.08
CA THR A 63 -5.43 -11.13 -9.25
C THR A 63 -5.67 -11.98 -10.50
N VAL A 64 -4.84 -12.99 -10.74
CA VAL A 64 -5.04 -13.93 -11.86
C VAL A 64 -6.33 -14.73 -11.67
N PHE A 65 -6.60 -15.21 -10.46
CA PHE A 65 -7.78 -16.00 -10.15
C PHE A 65 -9.08 -15.18 -10.31
N THR A 66 -9.10 -13.94 -9.82
CA THR A 66 -10.21 -13.01 -9.99
C THR A 66 -10.40 -12.59 -11.45
N GLY A 67 -9.32 -12.59 -12.24
CA GLY A 67 -9.40 -12.51 -13.69
C GLY A 67 -10.16 -13.66 -14.33
N GLY A 68 -10.43 -14.77 -13.64
CA GLY A 68 -11.32 -15.84 -14.10
C GLY A 68 -12.80 -15.59 -13.79
N ILE A 69 -13.10 -14.66 -12.89
CA ILE A 69 -14.47 -14.37 -12.43
C ILE A 69 -15.12 -13.40 -13.40
N TRP A 70 -16.31 -13.78 -13.87
CA TRP A 70 -17.11 -12.97 -14.77
C TRP A 70 -17.78 -11.82 -14.02
N ASN A 71 -17.62 -10.59 -14.52
CA ASN A 71 -18.22 -9.38 -13.97
C ASN A 71 -18.97 -8.63 -15.09
N PRO A 72 -20.31 -8.73 -15.19
CA PRO A 72 -21.07 -8.00 -16.20
C PRO A 72 -21.14 -6.50 -15.89
N PRO A 73 -20.99 -5.60 -16.88
CA PRO A 73 -21.18 -4.17 -16.69
C PRO A 73 -22.68 -3.82 -16.67
N ASP A 74 -23.06 -2.78 -15.93
CA ASP A 74 -24.44 -2.27 -15.87
C ASP A 74 -24.96 -1.77 -17.23
N ALA A 75 -24.05 -1.39 -18.14
CA ALA A 75 -24.33 -1.08 -19.53
C ALA A 75 -23.39 -1.89 -20.42
N SER A 76 -23.87 -2.99 -20.99
CA SER A 76 -23.07 -3.83 -21.88
C SER A 76 -22.89 -3.17 -23.25
N THR A 77 -21.65 -2.81 -23.57
CA THR A 77 -21.24 -2.78 -24.98
C THR A 77 -21.47 -4.19 -25.53
N ILE A 78 -22.37 -4.29 -26.52
CA ILE A 78 -22.85 -5.56 -27.08
C ILE A 78 -21.64 -6.45 -27.45
N GLY A 79 -21.47 -7.54 -26.70
CA GLY A 79 -20.43 -8.55 -26.96
C GLY A 79 -19.12 -8.41 -26.19
N ALA A 80 -18.96 -7.48 -25.25
CA ALA A 80 -17.81 -7.44 -24.35
C ALA A 80 -18.10 -8.16 -23.02
N THR A 81 -17.29 -9.15 -22.64
CA THR A 81 -17.32 -9.78 -21.31
C THR A 81 -16.11 -9.33 -20.50
N TYR A 82 -16.37 -8.80 -19.30
CA TYR A 82 -15.35 -8.23 -18.43
C TYR A 82 -15.00 -9.20 -17.29
N TYR A 83 -13.73 -9.19 -16.89
CA TYR A 83 -13.18 -10.04 -15.84
C TYR A 83 -12.11 -9.31 -15.02
N GLY A 84 -11.93 -9.76 -13.77
CA GLY A 84 -11.01 -9.15 -12.81
C GLY A 84 -11.75 -8.49 -11.64
N HIS A 85 -11.11 -8.52 -10.47
CA HIS A 85 -11.58 -7.83 -9.28
C HIS A 85 -10.40 -7.41 -8.37
N PRO A 86 -10.46 -6.21 -7.77
CA PRO A 86 -11.56 -5.24 -7.84
C PRO A 86 -11.68 -4.49 -9.18
N LEU A 87 -10.57 -4.30 -9.90
CA LEU A 87 -10.57 -3.61 -11.19
C LEU A 87 -10.68 -4.60 -12.35
N VAL A 88 -11.31 -4.14 -13.42
CA VAL A 88 -11.45 -4.93 -14.63
C VAL A 88 -10.18 -4.80 -15.45
N TRP A 89 -9.43 -5.90 -15.56
CA TRP A 89 -8.15 -5.91 -16.27
C TRP A 89 -8.12 -6.86 -17.47
N ARG A 90 -9.14 -7.71 -17.63
CA ARG A 90 -9.29 -8.59 -18.79
C ARG A 90 -10.66 -8.43 -19.42
N VAL A 91 -10.69 -8.15 -20.70
CA VAL A 91 -11.92 -8.03 -21.49
C VAL A 91 -11.87 -9.01 -22.66
N VAL A 92 -12.93 -9.76 -22.87
CA VAL A 92 -13.05 -10.71 -23.99
C VAL A 92 -14.19 -10.25 -24.89
N LEU A 93 -13.88 -9.98 -26.17
CA LEU A 93 -14.88 -9.62 -27.16
C LEU A 93 -15.39 -10.89 -27.87
N SER A 94 -16.71 -11.02 -27.98
CA SER A 94 -17.38 -12.22 -28.48
C SER A 94 -18.07 -12.03 -29.84
N THR A 95 -18.24 -10.80 -30.33
CA THR A 95 -19.17 -10.50 -31.44
C THR A 95 -18.55 -10.20 -32.81
N ILE A 96 -17.30 -9.73 -32.95
CA ILE A 96 -16.77 -9.29 -34.27
C ILE A 96 -15.39 -9.88 -34.58
N THR A 97 -14.53 -10.01 -33.57
CA THR A 97 -13.24 -10.71 -33.63
C THR A 97 -12.98 -11.21 -32.22
N ARG A 98 -12.66 -12.49 -32.06
CA ARG A 98 -12.39 -13.08 -30.74
C ARG A 98 -11.05 -12.55 -30.21
N SER A 99 -11.06 -11.33 -29.70
CA SER A 99 -9.90 -10.65 -29.14
C SER A 99 -10.03 -10.58 -27.62
N THR A 100 -8.92 -10.90 -26.94
CA THR A 100 -8.78 -10.67 -25.51
C THR A 100 -7.92 -9.43 -25.34
N GLU A 101 -8.48 -8.41 -24.70
CA GLU A 101 -7.79 -7.18 -24.36
C GLU A 101 -7.39 -7.21 -22.88
N TYR A 102 -6.17 -6.76 -22.61
CA TYR A 102 -5.59 -6.72 -21.27
C TYR A 102 -5.24 -5.29 -20.89
N ASP A 103 -5.80 -4.82 -19.79
CA ASP A 103 -5.41 -3.57 -19.16
C ASP A 103 -4.36 -3.87 -18.08
N PHE A 104 -3.09 -3.66 -18.44
CA PHE A 104 -1.96 -3.90 -17.56
C PHE A 104 -1.93 -2.98 -16.34
N LEU A 105 -2.50 -1.77 -16.46
CA LEU A 105 -2.55 -0.82 -15.33
C LEU A 105 -3.50 -1.35 -14.27
N ASN A 106 -4.71 -1.76 -14.67
CA ASN A 106 -5.70 -2.33 -13.76
C ASN A 106 -5.20 -3.64 -13.14
N PHE A 107 -4.53 -4.50 -13.93
CA PHE A 107 -3.90 -5.72 -13.41
C PHE A 107 -2.85 -5.41 -12.33
N THR A 108 -2.02 -4.38 -12.57
CA THR A 108 -0.98 -3.97 -11.62
C THR A 108 -1.59 -3.42 -10.35
N MET A 109 -2.62 -2.58 -10.46
CA MET A 109 -3.32 -2.00 -9.32
C MET A 109 -4.02 -3.07 -8.47
N ASP A 110 -4.68 -4.04 -9.10
CA ASP A 110 -5.28 -5.19 -8.41
C ASP A 110 -4.22 -6.02 -7.67
N THR A 111 -3.08 -6.28 -8.33
CA THR A 111 -1.97 -7.02 -7.72
C THR A 111 -1.44 -6.28 -6.48
N LEU A 112 -1.25 -4.96 -6.58
CA LEU A 112 -0.81 -4.13 -5.46
C LEU A 112 -1.85 -4.11 -4.34
N PHE A 113 -3.13 -3.98 -4.67
CA PHE A 113 -4.22 -4.00 -3.70
C PHE A 113 -4.20 -5.31 -2.90
N TRP A 114 -4.20 -6.46 -3.57
CA TRP A 114 -4.19 -7.76 -2.90
C TRP A 114 -2.88 -8.03 -2.15
N MET A 115 -1.74 -7.52 -2.63
CA MET A 115 -0.46 -7.59 -1.91
C MET A 115 -0.53 -6.82 -0.58
N ILE A 116 -1.09 -5.62 -0.58
CA ILE A 116 -1.26 -4.80 0.63
C ILE A 116 -2.18 -5.52 1.62
N VAL A 117 -3.31 -6.06 1.16
CA VAL A 117 -4.25 -6.82 2.00
C VAL A 117 -3.58 -8.05 2.60
N ALA A 118 -2.86 -8.84 1.81
CA ALA A 118 -2.15 -10.03 2.28
C ALA A 118 -1.06 -9.68 3.31
N PHE A 119 -0.30 -8.62 3.04
CA PHE A 119 0.73 -8.13 3.95
C PHE A 119 0.17 -7.61 5.27
N ALA A 120 -0.90 -6.80 5.20
CA ALA A 120 -1.59 -6.28 6.37
C ALA A 120 -2.18 -7.42 7.22
N THR A 121 -2.80 -8.42 6.58
CA THR A 121 -3.35 -9.60 7.25
C THR A 121 -2.25 -10.36 7.99
N TRP A 122 -1.12 -10.62 7.32
CA TRP A 122 0.03 -11.26 7.98
C TRP A 122 0.56 -10.43 9.15
N PHE A 123 0.64 -9.11 8.99
CA PHE A 123 1.13 -8.21 10.03
C PHE A 123 0.23 -8.23 11.27
N VAL A 124 -1.09 -8.14 11.07
CA VAL A 124 -2.09 -8.23 12.13
C VAL A 124 -2.05 -9.61 12.79
N TRP A 125 -1.98 -10.69 12.01
CA TRP A 125 -1.85 -12.05 12.52
C TRP A 125 -0.64 -12.19 13.44
N ARG A 126 0.51 -11.59 13.10
CA ARG A 126 1.69 -11.60 13.97
C ARG A 126 1.50 -10.82 15.27
N LYS A 127 0.61 -9.82 15.31
CA LYS A 127 0.32 -9.06 16.53
C LYS A 127 -0.63 -9.83 17.45
N ILE A 128 -1.58 -10.55 16.89
CA ILE A 128 -2.61 -11.29 17.64
C ILE A 128 -2.09 -12.68 18.06
N ALA A 129 -1.41 -13.40 17.17
CA ALA A 129 -1.00 -14.79 17.37
C ALA A 129 0.35 -14.95 18.09
N VAL A 130 0.83 -13.94 18.81
CA VAL A 130 1.92 -14.12 19.80
C VAL A 130 1.24 -14.33 21.15
N PRO A 131 1.05 -15.58 21.61
CA PRO A 131 0.67 -15.81 22.98
C PRO A 131 1.85 -15.31 23.82
N HIS A 132 1.52 -14.56 24.87
CA HIS A 132 2.43 -14.32 25.97
C HIS A 132 2.90 -15.71 26.46
N ARG A 133 4.12 -16.15 26.09
CA ARG A 133 4.79 -17.27 26.78
C ARG A 133 5.09 -16.76 28.18
N GLN A 134 4.12 -16.86 29.08
CA GLN A 134 4.37 -16.72 30.51
C GLN A 134 5.18 -17.92 30.95
N THR A 135 6.43 -17.62 31.26
CA THR A 135 7.32 -18.29 32.20
C THR A 135 6.65 -19.32 33.11
N SER A 136 6.84 -20.61 32.85
CA SER A 136 6.97 -21.59 33.94
C SER A 136 8.45 -21.82 34.20
N LYS A 137 9.06 -20.92 34.98
CA LYS A 137 10.18 -21.34 35.83
C LYS A 137 9.53 -22.08 36.99
N SER A 138 9.59 -23.42 36.98
CA SER A 138 9.33 -24.19 38.20
C SER A 138 10.53 -24.00 39.12
N PRO A 139 10.35 -23.54 40.38
CA PRO A 139 11.39 -23.63 41.39
C PRO A 139 11.43 -25.05 41.98
N ALA A 140 12.66 -25.49 42.27
CA ALA A 140 13.08 -26.66 43.03
C ALA A 140 12.81 -28.04 42.41
#